data_AF-A0A269ZCQ5-F1
#
_entry.id   AF-A0A269ZCQ5-F1
#
_cell.length_a   1.000
_cell.length_b   1.000
_cell.length_c   1.000
_cell.angle_alpha   90.00
_cell.angle_beta   90.00
_cell.angle_gamma   90.00
#
_symmetry.space_group_name_H-M   'P 1'
#
loop_
_entity.id
_entity.type
_entity.pdbx_description
1 polymer ?
#
loop_
_entity_poly.entity_id
_entity_poly.type
_entity_poly.pdbx_seq_one_letter_code
_entity_poly.pdbx_strand_id
1 'polypeptide(L)'
;MTSLLWAGHWLLRLWLAVYLLIYGWSKIFHMQMGYADFADALVQYGEMSPMGLLWRFMAFSPTVQFLAGLAEVAAAVLLLFRRTAWLGALLAAIDMSVVFLLNLTFDVPVKQLSGLMALVGLILLLPNIVRLGRFVVGLPTGPPVQGTITENRRFRAVVRWASPLLALVLVVGSGLALGLRANWGQPDPPSAIAGVYRVTDVGQRTLAGSEISQVAFGQIAVAGRARAAIRYTGGTYQDGMYTFEDGSTVTLSLYPKRNGDQGLIRDVETTISLAFVKAGSGDLRLSGEGLDLTLVSDSERRYLFDRDFSWSRREPINR
;
A
#
# COMPACT_ATOMS: atom_id res chain seq x y z
N MET A 1 5.43 -30.03 -28.43
CA MET A 1 5.04 -29.84 -27.01
C MET A 1 3.85 -30.75 -26.72
N THR A 2 3.97 -31.61 -25.72
CA THR A 2 2.91 -32.54 -25.28
C THR A 2 1.73 -31.77 -24.66
N SER A 3 0.54 -32.39 -24.64
CA SER A 3 -0.67 -31.85 -23.98
C SER A 3 -0.42 -31.48 -22.51
N LEU A 4 0.45 -32.23 -21.83
CA LEU A 4 0.86 -32.01 -20.44
C LEU A 4 1.57 -30.66 -20.24
N LEU A 5 2.49 -30.27 -21.12
CA LEU A 5 3.19 -28.98 -21.02
C LEU A 5 2.22 -27.80 -21.19
N TRP A 6 1.22 -27.94 -22.06
CA TRP A 6 0.19 -26.92 -22.24
C TRP A 6 -0.80 -26.86 -21.09
N ALA A 7 -1.08 -27.99 -20.45
CA ALA A 7 -1.83 -28.01 -19.20
C ALA A 7 -1.06 -27.31 -18.07
N GLY A 8 0.24 -27.60 -17.93
CA GLY A 8 1.12 -26.91 -16.98
C GLY A 8 1.22 -25.41 -17.23
N HIS A 9 1.38 -25.00 -18.49
CA HIS A 9 1.37 -23.59 -18.89
C HIS A 9 0.06 -22.89 -18.49
N TRP A 10 -1.09 -23.56 -18.68
CA TRP A 10 -2.38 -23.02 -18.26
C TRP A 10 -2.53 -22.91 -16.74
N LEU A 11 -2.06 -23.91 -15.98
CA LEU A 11 -2.07 -23.86 -14.51
C LEU A 11 -1.19 -22.72 -13.98
N LEU A 12 0.01 -22.55 -14.53
CA LEU A 12 0.90 -21.44 -14.17
C LEU A 12 0.29 -20.07 -14.49
N ARG A 13 -0.45 -19.94 -15.60
CA ARG A 13 -1.19 -18.72 -15.94
C ARG A 13 -2.26 -18.40 -14.90
N LEU A 14 -3.05 -19.40 -14.51
CA LEU A 14 -4.09 -19.21 -13.48
C LEU A 14 -3.47 -18.84 -12.14
N TRP A 15 -2.42 -19.56 -11.72
CA TRP A 15 -1.71 -19.28 -10.48
C TRP A 15 -1.17 -17.85 -10.47
N LEU A 16 -0.44 -17.43 -11.51
CA LEU A 16 0.12 -16.08 -11.60
C LEU A 16 -0.98 -15.02 -11.65
N ALA A 17 -2.04 -15.24 -12.43
CA ALA A 17 -3.17 -14.30 -12.52
C ALA A 17 -3.87 -14.10 -11.17
N VAL A 18 -4.07 -15.16 -10.38
CA VAL A 18 -4.69 -15.04 -9.05
C VAL A 18 -3.84 -14.18 -8.11
N TYR A 19 -2.53 -14.42 -8.04
CA TYR A 19 -1.65 -13.58 -7.21
C TYR A 19 -1.62 -12.13 -7.68
N LEU A 20 -1.53 -11.89 -8.98
CA LEU A 20 -1.56 -10.53 -9.55
C LEU A 20 -2.88 -9.82 -9.29
N LEU A 21 -4.03 -10.52 -9.26
CA LEU A 21 -5.30 -9.91 -8.87
C LEU A 21 -5.31 -9.53 -7.39
N ILE A 22 -4.81 -10.39 -6.49
CA ILE A 22 -4.73 -10.10 -5.05
C ILE A 22 -3.88 -8.84 -4.81
N TYR A 23 -2.66 -8.81 -5.36
CA TYR A 23 -1.76 -7.66 -5.18
C TYR A 23 -2.26 -6.43 -5.93
N GLY A 24 -2.74 -6.59 -7.16
CA GLY A 24 -3.20 -5.50 -8.00
C GLY A 24 -4.38 -4.76 -7.41
N TRP A 25 -5.41 -5.48 -6.96
CA TRP A 25 -6.55 -4.88 -6.26
C TRP A 25 -6.15 -4.26 -4.92
N SER A 26 -5.23 -4.89 -4.17
CA SER A 26 -4.72 -4.31 -2.91
C SER A 26 -4.01 -2.97 -3.11
N LYS A 27 -3.37 -2.77 -4.27
CA LYS A 27 -2.74 -1.50 -4.64
C LYS A 27 -3.74 -0.48 -5.17
N ILE A 28 -4.69 -0.91 -5.99
CA ILE A 28 -5.75 -0.04 -6.53
C ILE A 28 -6.60 0.59 -5.42
N PHE A 29 -6.90 -0.17 -4.37
CA PHE A 29 -7.66 0.32 -3.20
C PHE A 29 -6.77 0.79 -2.04
N HIS A 30 -5.50 1.06 -2.31
CA HIS A 30 -4.52 1.61 -1.35
C HIS A 30 -4.31 0.77 -0.08
N MET A 31 -4.74 -0.48 -0.04
CA MET A 31 -4.63 -1.36 1.15
C MET A 31 -3.18 -1.73 1.50
N GLN A 32 -2.30 -1.84 0.50
CA GLN A 32 -0.96 -2.39 0.72
C GLN A 32 0.01 -1.40 1.37
N MET A 33 0.06 -0.16 0.86
CA MET A 33 0.97 0.89 1.33
C MET A 33 0.24 1.99 2.11
N GLY A 34 -1.08 2.12 1.97
CA GLY A 34 -1.86 3.20 2.55
C GLY A 34 -1.61 4.54 1.89
N TYR A 35 -1.83 5.60 2.65
CA TYR A 35 -1.61 6.99 2.29
C TYR A 35 -0.58 7.61 3.22
N ALA A 36 0.19 8.57 2.73
CA ALA A 36 1.04 9.38 3.59
C ALA A 36 0.18 10.16 4.59
N ASP A 37 0.55 10.06 5.88
CA ASP A 37 -0.29 10.52 6.97
C ASP A 37 0.46 11.50 7.89
N PHE A 38 -0.25 12.40 8.57
CA PHE A 38 0.37 13.36 9.49
C PHE A 38 1.17 12.68 10.61
N ALA A 39 0.77 11.47 11.03
CA ALA A 39 1.54 10.68 11.98
C ALA A 39 2.97 10.37 11.48
N ASP A 40 3.19 10.28 10.16
CA ASP A 40 4.52 10.06 9.59
C ASP A 40 5.42 11.29 9.64
N ALA A 41 4.87 12.50 9.88
CA ALA A 41 5.63 13.75 9.99
C ALA A 41 6.65 13.73 11.13
N LEU A 42 6.36 12.97 12.19
CA LEU A 42 7.22 12.89 13.35
C LEU A 42 8.25 11.76 13.25
N VAL A 43 8.27 10.94 12.20
CA VAL A 43 9.25 9.85 12.06
C VAL A 43 10.51 10.37 11.39
N GLN A 44 11.66 10.15 12.01
CA GLN A 44 12.94 10.56 11.44
C GLN A 44 13.48 9.52 10.46
N TYR A 45 14.27 9.99 9.49
CA TYR A 45 14.88 9.13 8.46
C TYR A 45 15.71 7.97 9.05
N GLY A 46 16.45 8.23 10.13
CA GLY A 46 17.24 7.21 10.84
C GLY A 46 16.43 6.20 11.65
N GLU A 47 15.12 6.39 11.80
CA GLU A 47 14.22 5.50 12.54
C GLU A 47 13.38 4.60 11.62
N MET A 48 13.62 4.67 10.31
CA MET A 48 12.89 3.88 9.32
C MET A 48 13.66 2.61 9.00
N SER A 49 12.96 1.47 8.94
CA SER A 49 13.49 0.31 8.26
C SER A 49 13.52 0.54 6.74
N PRO A 50 14.34 -0.20 5.97
CA PRO A 50 14.34 -0.11 4.51
C PRO A 50 12.94 -0.28 3.90
N MET A 51 12.19 -1.29 4.38
CA MET A 51 10.78 -1.48 4.01
C MET A 51 9.91 -0.27 4.38
N GLY A 52 10.05 0.27 5.60
CA GLY A 52 9.28 1.43 6.04
C GLY A 52 9.51 2.68 5.19
N LEU A 53 10.74 2.86 4.69
CA LEU A 53 11.07 3.93 3.76
C LEU A 53 10.36 3.75 2.41
N LEU A 54 10.40 2.54 1.83
CA LEU A 54 9.71 2.23 0.58
C LEU A 54 8.19 2.39 0.70
N TRP A 55 7.61 1.96 1.82
CA TRP A 55 6.17 2.08 2.08
C TRP A 55 5.74 3.55 2.09
N ARG A 56 6.47 4.41 2.80
CA ARG A 56 6.18 5.86 2.83
C ARG A 56 6.36 6.53 1.48
N PHE A 57 7.39 6.15 0.74
CA PHE A 57 7.60 6.63 -0.63
C PHE A 57 6.40 6.31 -1.53
N MET A 58 5.92 5.07 -1.51
CA MET A 58 4.76 4.65 -2.29
C MET A 58 3.46 5.31 -1.79
N ALA A 59 3.27 5.39 -0.48
CA ALA A 59 2.09 5.99 0.15
C ALA A 59 1.99 7.51 -0.10
N PHE A 60 3.12 8.19 -0.28
CA PHE A 60 3.16 9.61 -0.66
C PHE A 60 2.59 9.85 -2.07
N SER A 61 2.67 8.87 -2.97
CA SER A 61 2.10 8.95 -4.31
C SER A 61 1.04 7.87 -4.54
N PRO A 62 -0.21 8.11 -4.09
CA PRO A 62 -1.35 7.22 -4.35
C PRO A 62 -1.53 6.90 -5.83
N THR A 63 -1.14 7.82 -6.72
CA THR A 63 -1.17 7.63 -8.17
C THR A 63 -0.18 6.56 -8.64
N VAL A 64 1.06 6.59 -8.14
CA VAL A 64 2.08 5.58 -8.50
C VAL A 64 1.64 4.20 -8.02
N GLN A 65 1.11 4.11 -6.80
CA GLN A 65 0.56 2.86 -6.27
C GLN A 65 -0.62 2.34 -7.11
N PHE A 66 -1.56 3.21 -7.47
CA PHE A 66 -2.70 2.85 -8.31
C PHE A 66 -2.26 2.34 -9.69
N LEU A 67 -1.33 3.04 -10.35
CA LEU A 67 -0.82 2.64 -11.67
C LEU A 67 -0.07 1.30 -11.63
N ALA A 68 0.71 1.06 -10.57
CA ALA A 68 1.34 -0.24 -10.36
C ALA A 68 0.30 -1.35 -10.18
N GLY A 69 -0.75 -1.12 -9.38
CA GLY A 69 -1.85 -2.08 -9.24
C GLY A 69 -2.63 -2.32 -10.53
N LEU A 70 -2.83 -1.27 -11.34
CA LEU A 70 -3.48 -1.38 -12.64
C LEU A 70 -2.64 -2.23 -13.61
N ALA A 71 -1.32 -2.10 -13.60
CA ALA A 71 -0.44 -2.94 -14.40
C ALA A 71 -0.56 -4.42 -14.01
N GLU A 72 -0.61 -4.73 -12.72
CA GLU A 72 -0.81 -6.10 -12.21
C GLU A 72 -2.17 -6.68 -12.63
N VAL A 73 -3.26 -5.93 -12.45
CA VAL A 73 -4.60 -6.36 -12.87
C VAL A 73 -4.67 -6.54 -14.38
N ALA A 74 -4.10 -5.61 -15.17
CA ALA A 74 -4.05 -5.73 -16.61
C ALA A 74 -3.28 -6.98 -17.06
N ALA A 75 -2.13 -7.27 -16.43
CA ALA A 75 -1.36 -8.47 -16.69
C ALA A 75 -2.19 -9.73 -16.39
N ALA A 76 -2.89 -9.76 -15.26
CA ALA A 76 -3.77 -10.88 -14.89
C ALA A 76 -4.91 -11.08 -15.89
N VAL A 77 -5.61 -10.00 -16.27
CA VAL A 77 -6.69 -10.03 -17.27
C VAL A 77 -6.16 -10.62 -18.58
N LEU A 78 -5.05 -10.10 -19.09
CA LEU A 78 -4.44 -10.59 -20.33
C LEU A 78 -3.99 -12.05 -20.22
N LEU A 79 -3.46 -12.47 -19.07
CA LEU A 79 -3.06 -13.85 -18.77
C LEU A 79 -4.25 -14.82 -18.77
N LEU A 80 -5.45 -14.40 -18.38
CA LEU A 80 -6.63 -15.26 -18.33
C LEU A 80 -7.16 -15.57 -19.74
N PHE A 81 -7.08 -14.63 -20.67
CA PHE A 81 -7.52 -14.85 -22.05
C PHE A 81 -6.44 -15.51 -22.91
N ARG A 82 -6.74 -16.68 -23.47
CA ARG A 82 -5.80 -17.50 -24.25
C ARG A 82 -5.11 -16.75 -25.40
N ARG A 83 -5.79 -15.81 -26.05
CA ARG A 83 -5.25 -15.06 -27.20
C ARG A 83 -4.25 -13.98 -26.79
N THR A 84 -4.41 -13.41 -25.61
CA THR A 84 -3.57 -12.32 -25.07
C THR A 84 -2.59 -12.80 -24.01
N ALA A 85 -2.59 -14.09 -23.68
CA ALA A 85 -1.78 -14.65 -22.61
C ALA A 85 -0.28 -14.33 -22.72
N TRP A 86 0.24 -14.21 -23.93
CA TRP A 86 1.64 -13.83 -24.15
C TRP A 86 1.92 -12.37 -23.79
N LEU A 87 0.98 -11.44 -24.03
CA LEU A 87 1.07 -10.04 -23.59
C LEU A 87 1.00 -9.97 -22.07
N GLY A 88 0.07 -10.72 -21.47
CA GLY A 88 -0.05 -10.81 -20.02
C GLY A 88 1.22 -11.37 -19.38
N ALA A 89 1.84 -12.39 -19.99
CA ALA A 89 3.11 -12.95 -19.51
C ALA A 89 4.27 -11.95 -19.63
N LEU A 90 4.35 -11.21 -20.73
CA LEU A 90 5.34 -10.15 -20.91
C LEU A 90 5.17 -9.03 -19.87
N LEU A 91 3.95 -8.54 -19.70
CA LEU A 91 3.65 -7.48 -18.74
C LEU A 91 3.92 -7.94 -17.31
N ALA A 92 3.48 -9.15 -16.94
CA ALA A 92 3.75 -9.74 -15.63
C ALA A 92 5.25 -9.94 -15.38
N ALA A 93 6.02 -10.37 -16.38
CA ALA A 93 7.46 -10.54 -16.24
C ALA A 93 8.16 -9.21 -15.95
N ILE A 94 7.80 -8.14 -16.68
CA ILE A 94 8.37 -6.80 -16.47
C ILE A 94 7.98 -6.27 -15.10
N ASP A 95 6.69 -6.26 -14.80
CA ASP A 95 6.15 -5.70 -13.57
C ASP A 95 6.67 -6.44 -12.32
N MET A 96 6.63 -7.78 -12.33
CA MET A 96 7.17 -8.57 -11.22
C MET A 96 8.69 -8.47 -11.09
N SER A 97 9.42 -8.19 -12.17
CA SER A 97 10.86 -7.92 -12.07
C SER A 97 11.12 -6.61 -11.35
N VAL A 98 10.31 -5.56 -11.59
CA VAL A 98 10.40 -4.29 -10.86
C VAL A 98 10.04 -4.51 -9.39
N VAL A 99 8.94 -5.20 -9.09
CA VAL A 99 8.54 -5.52 -7.71
C VAL A 99 9.61 -6.34 -6.99
N PHE A 100 10.18 -7.34 -7.67
CA PHE A 100 11.26 -8.16 -7.12
C PHE A 100 12.52 -7.33 -6.82
N LEU A 101 12.90 -6.42 -7.73
CA LEU A 101 14.03 -5.52 -7.53
C LEU A 101 13.82 -4.61 -6.31
N LEU A 102 12.62 -4.01 -6.17
CA LEU A 102 12.27 -3.22 -4.99
C LEU A 102 12.33 -4.06 -3.71
N ASN A 103 11.79 -5.28 -3.75
CA ASN A 103 11.81 -6.16 -2.60
C ASN A 103 13.22 -6.60 -2.19
N LEU A 104 14.14 -6.74 -3.15
CA LEU A 104 15.53 -7.06 -2.87
C LEU A 104 16.30 -5.87 -2.30
N THR A 105 16.08 -4.68 -2.87
CA THR A 105 16.84 -3.46 -2.52
C THR A 105 16.36 -2.77 -1.26
N PHE A 106 15.08 -2.94 -0.88
CA PHE A 106 14.49 -2.41 0.36
C PHE A 106 14.20 -3.50 1.41
N ASP A 107 14.84 -4.65 1.29
CA ASP A 107 14.76 -5.78 2.23
C ASP A 107 13.32 -6.19 2.61
N VAL A 108 12.42 -6.21 1.64
CA VAL A 108 11.03 -6.57 1.86
C VAL A 108 10.93 -8.10 2.03
N PRO A 109 10.18 -8.61 3.03
CA PRO A 109 10.17 -10.03 3.38
C PRO A 109 9.54 -10.95 2.31
N VAL A 110 8.88 -10.40 1.28
CA VAL A 110 8.19 -11.19 0.22
C VAL A 110 9.00 -11.31 -1.08
N LYS A 111 10.32 -11.06 -1.04
CA LYS A 111 11.21 -11.11 -2.21
C LYS A 111 11.23 -12.45 -2.95
N GLN A 112 11.16 -13.58 -2.23
CA GLN A 112 11.14 -14.92 -2.85
C GLN A 112 9.87 -15.13 -3.69
N LEU A 113 8.72 -14.68 -3.19
CA LEU A 113 7.46 -14.83 -3.91
C LEU A 113 7.41 -13.95 -5.16
N SER A 114 7.80 -12.68 -5.05
CA SER A 114 7.88 -11.79 -6.23
C SER A 114 8.89 -12.30 -7.27
N GLY A 115 10.01 -12.86 -6.83
CA GLY A 115 11.00 -13.45 -7.74
C GLY A 115 10.46 -14.70 -8.46
N LEU A 116 9.73 -15.56 -7.75
CA LEU A 116 9.05 -16.69 -8.36
C LEU A 116 7.98 -16.25 -9.37
N MET A 117 7.19 -15.21 -9.06
CA MET A 117 6.20 -14.67 -9.98
C MET A 117 6.85 -14.10 -11.25
N ALA A 118 7.96 -13.38 -11.12
CA ALA A 118 8.75 -12.88 -12.26
C ALA A 118 9.27 -14.04 -13.13
N LEU A 119 9.84 -15.08 -12.49
CA LEU A 119 10.31 -16.28 -13.18
C LEU A 119 9.18 -17.01 -13.91
N VAL A 120 8.02 -17.16 -13.28
CA VAL A 120 6.84 -17.78 -13.92
C VAL A 120 6.38 -16.93 -15.12
N GLY A 121 6.38 -15.60 -15.02
CA GLY A 121 6.11 -14.71 -16.16
C GLY A 121 7.04 -15.00 -17.34
N LEU A 122 8.35 -15.14 -17.09
CA LEU A 122 9.33 -15.50 -18.11
C LEU A 122 9.09 -16.90 -18.70
N ILE A 123 8.81 -17.91 -17.86
CA ILE A 123 8.49 -19.28 -18.30
C ILE A 123 7.26 -19.27 -19.22
N LEU A 124 6.23 -18.52 -18.87
CA LEU A 124 5.01 -18.39 -19.66
C LEU A 124 5.25 -17.71 -21.01
N LEU A 125 6.27 -16.85 -21.11
CA LEU A 125 6.65 -16.15 -22.33
C LEU A 125 7.49 -17.02 -23.30
N LEU A 126 8.16 -18.08 -22.81
CA LEU A 126 9.04 -18.94 -23.61
C LEU A 126 8.46 -19.39 -24.96
N PRO A 127 7.18 -19.84 -25.08
CA PRO A 127 6.63 -20.27 -26.36
C PRO A 127 6.56 -19.15 -27.42
N ASN A 128 6.60 -17.88 -27.00
CA ASN A 128 6.51 -16.71 -27.88
C ASN A 128 7.82 -15.89 -27.91
N ILE A 129 8.89 -16.32 -27.22
CA ILE A 129 10.12 -15.51 -27.10
C ILE A 129 10.80 -15.25 -28.44
N VAL A 130 10.84 -16.25 -29.33
CA VAL A 130 11.38 -16.10 -30.69
C VAL A 130 10.53 -15.13 -31.52
N ARG A 131 9.21 -15.17 -31.36
CA ARG A 131 8.28 -14.26 -32.06
C ARG A 131 8.47 -12.82 -31.58
N LEU A 132 8.66 -12.64 -30.28
CA LEU A 132 8.95 -11.34 -29.69
C LEU A 132 10.30 -10.80 -30.17
N GLY A 133 11.34 -11.63 -30.19
CA GLY A 133 12.65 -11.24 -30.74
C GLY A 133 12.55 -10.80 -32.20
N ARG A 134 11.85 -11.57 -33.04
CA ARG A 134 11.59 -11.21 -34.44
C ARG A 134 10.82 -9.89 -34.57
N PHE A 135 9.79 -9.68 -33.75
CA PHE A 135 9.05 -8.42 -33.72
C PHE A 135 9.95 -7.21 -33.41
N VAL A 136 10.81 -7.33 -32.39
CA VAL A 136 11.71 -6.25 -31.98
C VAL A 136 12.70 -5.86 -33.08
N VAL A 137 13.18 -6.82 -33.87
CA VAL A 137 14.08 -6.56 -35.01
C VAL A 137 13.34 -6.26 -36.33
N GLY A 138 12.03 -6.04 -36.30
CA GLY A 138 11.22 -5.70 -37.48
C GLY A 138 10.99 -6.86 -38.45
N LEU A 139 11.21 -8.11 -38.01
CA LEU A 139 10.99 -9.31 -38.83
C LEU A 139 9.56 -9.86 -38.68
N PRO A 140 9.01 -10.53 -39.71
CA PRO A 140 7.71 -11.20 -39.62
C PRO A 140 7.68 -12.25 -38.50
N THR A 141 6.68 -12.18 -37.62
CA THR A 141 6.58 -12.98 -36.38
C THR A 141 6.06 -14.41 -36.57
N GLY A 142 5.68 -14.79 -37.79
CA GLY A 142 5.11 -16.11 -38.09
C GLY A 142 3.77 -16.40 -37.38
N PRO A 143 3.27 -17.64 -37.48
CA PRO A 143 1.97 -18.02 -36.93
C PRO A 143 1.95 -17.99 -35.40
N PRO A 144 0.77 -17.79 -34.78
CA PRO A 144 0.63 -17.82 -33.32
C PRO A 144 0.90 -19.20 -32.75
N VAL A 145 1.73 -19.27 -31.70
CA VAL A 145 2.03 -20.51 -30.98
C VAL A 145 0.96 -20.75 -29.92
N GLN A 146 0.04 -21.68 -30.19
CA GLN A 146 -1.01 -22.07 -29.27
C GLN A 146 -1.25 -23.58 -29.30
N GLY A 147 -0.89 -24.30 -28.24
CA GLY A 147 -1.16 -25.74 -28.17
C GLY A 147 -2.51 -26.10 -27.56
N THR A 148 -3.03 -27.24 -27.97
CA THR A 148 -4.29 -27.80 -27.46
C THR A 148 -4.03 -28.66 -26.23
N ILE A 149 -4.79 -28.43 -25.16
CA ILE A 149 -4.74 -29.26 -23.93
C ILE A 149 -5.44 -30.61 -24.17
N THR A 150 -6.55 -30.59 -24.91
CA THR A 150 -7.28 -31.80 -25.29
C THR A 150 -7.91 -31.66 -26.68
N GLU A 151 -8.12 -32.79 -27.34
CA GLU A 151 -8.79 -32.90 -28.64
C GLU A 151 -10.28 -33.20 -28.51
N ASN A 152 -10.78 -33.48 -27.29
CA ASN A 152 -12.19 -33.79 -27.09
C ASN A 152 -13.10 -32.60 -27.49
N ARG A 153 -13.99 -32.82 -28.46
CA ARG A 153 -14.89 -31.80 -29.02
C ARG A 153 -15.88 -31.24 -27.99
N ARG A 154 -16.43 -32.09 -27.11
CA ARG A 154 -17.39 -31.67 -26.07
C ARG A 154 -16.71 -30.78 -25.04
N PHE A 155 -15.53 -31.19 -24.57
CA PHE A 155 -14.73 -30.39 -23.65
C PHE A 155 -14.35 -29.04 -24.25
N ARG A 156 -13.90 -29.01 -25.51
CA ARG A 156 -13.58 -27.76 -26.22
C ARG A 156 -14.79 -26.82 -26.34
N ALA A 157 -15.98 -27.35 -26.61
CA ALA A 157 -17.20 -26.55 -26.70
C ALA A 157 -17.57 -25.89 -25.36
N VAL A 158 -17.45 -26.62 -24.25
CA VAL A 158 -17.69 -26.10 -22.90
C VAL A 158 -16.64 -25.05 -22.51
N VAL A 159 -15.36 -25.39 -22.63
CA VAL A 159 -14.25 -24.51 -22.21
C VAL A 159 -14.18 -23.21 -23.00
N ARG A 160 -14.65 -23.21 -24.27
CA ARG A 160 -14.75 -21.99 -25.08
C ARG A 160 -15.53 -20.87 -24.40
N TRP A 161 -16.57 -21.22 -23.64
CA TRP A 161 -17.42 -20.27 -22.93
C TRP A 161 -17.14 -20.23 -21.43
N ALA A 162 -16.82 -21.37 -20.82
CA ALA A 162 -16.54 -21.45 -19.39
C ALA A 162 -15.26 -20.69 -19.00
N SER A 163 -14.21 -20.70 -19.84
CA SER A 163 -12.97 -19.97 -19.53
C SER A 163 -13.12 -18.44 -19.47
N PRO A 164 -13.71 -17.75 -20.47
CA PRO A 164 -13.90 -16.30 -20.38
C PRO A 164 -14.88 -15.92 -19.27
N LEU A 165 -15.91 -16.74 -18.99
CA LEU A 165 -16.80 -16.52 -17.86
C LEU A 165 -16.05 -16.64 -16.53
N LEU A 166 -15.24 -17.70 -16.35
CA LEU A 166 -14.41 -17.86 -15.17
C LEU A 166 -13.43 -16.70 -15.01
N ALA A 167 -12.80 -16.26 -16.11
CA ALA A 167 -11.91 -15.10 -16.09
C ALA A 167 -12.64 -13.83 -15.62
N LEU A 168 -13.85 -13.59 -16.13
CA LEU A 168 -14.70 -12.46 -15.73
C LEU A 168 -15.07 -12.55 -14.24
N VAL A 169 -15.49 -13.72 -13.77
CA VAL A 169 -15.83 -13.96 -12.36
C VAL A 169 -14.62 -13.74 -11.47
N LEU A 170 -13.43 -14.22 -11.86
CA LEU A 170 -12.21 -14.01 -11.09
C LEU A 170 -11.85 -12.53 -11.00
N VAL A 171 -11.86 -11.80 -12.11
CA VAL A 171 -11.47 -10.38 -12.15
C VAL A 171 -12.49 -9.52 -11.40
N VAL A 172 -13.77 -9.62 -11.75
CA VAL A 172 -14.85 -8.80 -11.17
C VAL A 172 -15.14 -9.23 -9.74
N GLY A 173 -15.21 -10.53 -9.47
CA GLY A 173 -15.48 -11.05 -8.13
C GLY A 173 -14.39 -10.71 -7.13
N SER A 174 -13.11 -10.85 -7.50
CA SER A 174 -12.00 -10.43 -6.64
C SER A 174 -11.99 -8.90 -6.43
N GLY A 175 -12.22 -8.12 -7.48
CA GLY A 175 -12.29 -6.66 -7.39
C GLY A 175 -13.42 -6.18 -6.49
N LEU A 176 -14.62 -6.76 -6.61
CA LEU A 176 -15.75 -6.47 -5.73
C LEU A 176 -15.47 -6.88 -4.28
N ALA A 177 -14.93 -8.08 -4.07
CA ALA A 177 -14.65 -8.59 -2.73
C ALA A 177 -13.61 -7.73 -2.00
N LEU A 178 -12.50 -7.39 -2.65
CA LEU A 178 -11.48 -6.51 -2.06
C LEU A 178 -11.97 -5.07 -1.96
N GLY A 179 -12.70 -4.56 -2.96
CA GLY A 179 -13.27 -3.21 -2.96
C GLY A 179 -14.21 -3.01 -1.78
N LEU A 180 -15.19 -3.90 -1.58
CA LEU A 180 -16.09 -3.84 -0.44
C LEU A 180 -15.35 -3.95 0.90
N ARG A 181 -14.38 -4.87 1.00
CA ARG A 181 -13.56 -5.02 2.22
C ARG A 181 -12.73 -3.76 2.53
N ALA A 182 -12.29 -3.04 1.50
CA ALA A 182 -11.46 -1.85 1.62
C ALA A 182 -12.25 -0.54 1.62
N ASN A 183 -13.58 -0.58 1.68
CA ASN A 183 -14.44 0.58 1.46
C ASN A 183 -14.06 1.36 0.18
N TRP A 184 -13.73 0.63 -0.89
CA TRP A 184 -13.29 1.15 -2.18
C TRP A 184 -12.05 2.07 -2.12
N GLY A 185 -11.23 1.92 -1.08
CA GLY A 185 -10.06 2.76 -0.86
C GLY A 185 -10.40 4.18 -0.38
N GLN A 186 -11.65 4.43 0.04
CA GLN A 186 -12.09 5.71 0.59
C GLN A 186 -11.86 5.74 2.11
N PRO A 187 -10.91 6.54 2.60
CA PRO A 187 -10.76 6.79 4.03
C PRO A 187 -11.94 7.62 4.56
N ASP A 188 -12.16 7.53 5.87
CA ASP A 188 -13.14 8.36 6.57
C ASP A 188 -12.71 9.84 6.52
N PRO A 189 -13.65 10.81 6.62
CA PRO A 189 -13.31 12.21 6.72
C PRO A 189 -12.33 12.48 7.88
N PRO A 190 -11.34 13.37 7.70
CA PRO A 190 -10.37 13.67 8.74
C PRO A 190 -11.05 14.24 9.99
N SER A 191 -10.58 13.82 11.15
CA SER A 191 -11.09 14.31 12.44
C SER A 191 -10.72 15.78 12.66
N ALA A 192 -11.47 16.48 13.51
CA ALA A 192 -11.21 17.90 13.80
C ALA A 192 -9.85 18.15 14.50
N ILE A 193 -9.24 17.11 15.07
CA ILE A 193 -7.92 17.16 15.72
C ILE A 193 -6.78 16.77 14.76
N ALA A 194 -7.08 16.21 13.58
CA ALA A 194 -6.05 15.80 12.62
C ALA A 194 -5.07 16.96 12.32
N GLY A 195 -3.77 16.70 12.48
CA GLY A 195 -2.72 17.70 12.31
C GLY A 195 -1.43 17.31 13.02
N VAL A 196 -0.42 18.17 12.87
CA VAL A 196 0.88 18.06 13.55
C VAL A 196 1.02 19.25 14.49
N TYR A 197 1.43 18.98 15.73
CA TYR A 197 1.40 19.96 16.80
C TYR A 197 2.69 19.93 17.62
N ARG A 198 3.10 21.12 18.06
CA ARG A 198 4.06 21.30 19.13
C ARG A 198 3.30 21.48 20.45
N VAL A 199 3.77 20.80 21.49
CA VAL A 199 3.26 20.98 22.85
C VAL A 199 3.97 22.16 23.49
N THR A 200 3.20 23.11 24.03
CA THR A 200 3.77 24.26 24.75
C THR A 200 4.33 23.86 26.13
N ASP A 201 5.07 24.76 26.77
CA ASP A 201 5.56 24.55 28.14
C ASP A 201 4.47 24.76 29.22
N VAL A 202 3.23 25.06 28.82
CA VAL A 202 2.11 25.28 29.74
C VAL A 202 1.32 23.98 29.95
N GLY A 203 1.23 23.54 31.21
CA GLY A 203 0.43 22.40 31.64
C GLY A 203 1.25 21.18 32.10
N GLN A 204 0.61 20.02 32.24
CA GLN A 204 1.24 18.76 32.61
C GLN A 204 1.45 17.89 31.37
N ARG A 205 2.71 17.68 30.97
CA ARG A 205 3.06 16.98 29.71
C ARG A 205 3.81 15.67 29.89
N THR A 206 3.90 15.18 31.13
CA THR A 206 4.66 13.98 31.46
C THR A 206 3.80 12.74 31.28
N LEU A 207 4.13 11.92 30.28
CA LEU A 207 3.50 10.62 30.05
C LEU A 207 4.52 9.51 30.28
N ALA A 208 4.22 8.62 31.23
CA ALA A 208 5.10 7.50 31.60
C ALA A 208 6.57 7.95 31.82
N GLY A 209 6.76 9.00 32.62
CA GLY A 209 8.07 9.53 33.00
C GLY A 209 8.83 10.31 31.93
N SER A 210 8.20 10.65 30.80
CA SER A 210 8.84 11.44 29.74
C SER A 210 7.94 12.60 29.31
N GLU A 211 8.53 13.78 29.13
CA GLU A 211 7.80 14.96 28.66
C GLU A 211 7.54 14.91 27.15
N ILE A 212 6.29 15.13 26.76
CA ILE A 212 5.88 15.19 25.35
C ILE A 212 6.29 16.55 24.76
N SER A 213 6.94 16.53 23.60
CA SER A 213 7.36 17.73 22.87
C SER A 213 6.52 17.99 21.62
N GLN A 214 6.14 16.94 20.89
CA GLN A 214 5.25 17.00 19.72
C GLN A 214 4.25 15.85 19.71
N VAL A 215 3.10 16.13 19.10
CA VAL A 215 2.05 15.14 18.83
C VAL A 215 1.55 15.33 17.40
N ALA A 216 1.33 14.23 16.70
CA ALA A 216 0.69 14.22 15.39
C ALA A 216 -0.50 13.26 15.39
N PHE A 217 -1.64 13.78 14.95
CA PHE A 217 -2.86 13.02 14.74
C PHE A 217 -3.07 12.87 13.23
N GLY A 218 -3.07 11.62 12.77
CA GLY A 218 -3.26 11.25 11.38
C GLY A 218 -4.57 11.77 10.79
N GLN A 219 -4.53 12.18 9.53
CA GLN A 219 -5.68 12.58 8.73
C GLN A 219 -6.39 11.39 8.08
N ILE A 220 -5.71 10.24 7.95
CA ILE A 220 -6.25 9.06 7.27
C ILE A 220 -6.88 8.15 8.31
N ALA A 221 -8.22 8.18 8.39
CA ALA A 221 -9.00 7.32 9.26
C ALA A 221 -9.63 6.15 8.48
N VAL A 222 -9.66 4.98 9.11
CA VAL A 222 -10.34 3.79 8.59
C VAL A 222 -11.14 3.16 9.74
N ALA A 223 -12.45 3.05 9.55
CA ALA A 223 -13.37 2.56 10.58
C ALA A 223 -13.24 3.35 11.91
N GLY A 224 -13.15 4.68 11.80
CA GLY A 224 -13.05 5.60 12.94
C GLY A 224 -11.72 5.60 13.68
N ARG A 225 -10.70 4.88 13.17
CA ARG A 225 -9.35 4.81 13.75
C ARG A 225 -8.34 5.43 12.81
N ALA A 226 -7.49 6.29 13.33
CA ALA A 226 -6.38 6.89 12.59
C ALA A 226 -5.06 6.73 13.36
N ARG A 227 -3.92 6.92 12.70
CA ARG A 227 -2.61 6.78 13.35
C ARG A 227 -2.31 7.99 14.21
N ALA A 228 -1.57 7.78 15.29
CA ALA A 228 -1.02 8.85 16.12
C ALA A 228 0.48 8.66 16.30
N ALA A 229 1.20 9.76 16.47
CA ALA A 229 2.62 9.76 16.78
C ALA A 229 2.93 10.81 17.86
N ILE A 230 3.86 10.48 18.73
CA ILE A 230 4.32 11.30 19.84
C ILE A 230 5.85 11.33 19.80
N ARG A 231 6.40 12.54 19.94
CA ARG A 231 7.83 12.76 20.16
C ARG A 231 8.00 13.31 21.57
N TYR A 232 8.96 12.74 22.29
CA TYR A 232 9.33 13.19 23.63
C TYR A 232 10.49 14.18 23.58
N THR A 233 10.68 14.99 24.64
CA THR A 233 11.79 15.94 24.76
C THR A 233 13.16 15.26 24.68
N GLY A 234 13.27 14.02 25.16
CA GLY A 234 14.49 13.20 25.03
C GLY A 234 14.74 12.62 23.63
N GLY A 235 13.90 12.94 22.64
CA GLY A 235 14.02 12.46 21.26
C GLY A 235 13.36 11.11 21.00
N THR A 236 12.93 10.37 22.02
CA THR A 236 12.22 9.08 21.84
C THR A 236 10.93 9.26 21.03
N TYR A 237 10.68 8.33 20.11
CA TYR A 237 9.46 8.24 19.30
C TYR A 237 8.51 7.20 19.87
N GLN A 238 7.21 7.47 19.84
CA GLN A 238 6.17 6.49 20.14
C GLN A 238 5.00 6.68 19.18
N ASP A 239 4.53 5.59 18.59
CA ASP A 239 3.36 5.60 17.70
C ASP A 239 2.22 4.75 18.25
N GLY A 240 1.07 4.93 17.64
CA GLY A 240 -0.16 4.27 18.04
C GLY A 240 -1.30 4.57 17.10
N MET A 241 -2.50 4.31 17.61
CA MET A 241 -3.76 4.65 16.97
C MET A 241 -4.51 5.63 17.87
N TYR A 242 -5.41 6.41 17.29
CA TYR A 242 -6.38 7.19 18.03
C TYR A 242 -7.78 7.01 17.46
N THR A 243 -8.78 7.11 18.32
CA THR A 243 -10.18 7.35 17.97
C THR A 243 -10.59 8.74 18.43
N PHE A 244 -11.55 9.34 17.72
CA PHE A 244 -12.12 10.63 18.08
C PHE A 244 -13.62 10.46 18.25
N GLU A 245 -14.06 10.41 19.49
CA GLU A 245 -15.43 10.11 19.90
C GLU A 245 -16.20 11.42 20.13
N ASP A 246 -17.37 11.51 19.51
CA ASP A 246 -18.37 12.59 19.72
C ASP A 246 -17.81 14.02 19.66
N GLY A 247 -16.73 14.23 18.91
CA GLY A 247 -16.12 15.55 18.73
C GLY A 247 -15.42 16.12 19.97
N SER A 248 -15.31 15.36 21.05
CA SER A 248 -14.91 15.88 22.37
C SER A 248 -13.95 14.98 23.14
N THR A 249 -13.78 13.72 22.75
CA THR A 249 -12.86 12.79 23.44
C THR A 249 -11.90 12.17 22.44
N VAL A 250 -10.61 12.19 22.77
CA VAL A 250 -9.53 11.55 22.01
C VAL A 250 -9.03 10.37 22.83
N THR A 251 -9.20 9.16 22.31
CA THR A 251 -8.65 7.95 22.94
C THR A 251 -7.42 7.50 22.16
N LEU A 252 -6.26 7.56 22.79
CA LEU A 252 -4.97 7.15 22.22
C LEU A 252 -4.63 5.74 22.69
N SER A 253 -4.36 4.83 21.77
CA SER A 253 -3.80 3.50 22.01
C SER A 253 -2.38 3.44 21.49
N LEU A 254 -1.41 3.56 22.40
CA LEU A 254 0.02 3.68 22.09
C LEU A 254 0.74 2.34 22.19
N TYR A 255 1.56 2.06 21.18
CA TYR A 255 2.51 0.95 21.19
C TYR A 255 3.72 1.29 22.08
N PRO A 256 4.62 0.34 22.35
CA PRO A 256 5.81 0.63 23.12
C PRO A 256 6.67 1.73 22.51
N LYS A 257 7.24 2.56 23.39
CA LYS A 257 8.24 3.57 23.00
C LYS A 257 9.29 2.87 22.13
N ARG A 258 9.59 3.46 20.97
CA ARG A 258 10.50 2.86 20.00
C ARG A 258 11.90 2.81 20.60
N ASN A 259 12.32 1.60 20.94
CA ASN A 259 13.65 1.29 21.46
C ASN A 259 14.09 -0.06 20.87
N GLY A 260 15.30 -0.10 20.32
CA GLY A 260 15.83 -1.26 19.62
C GLY A 260 14.97 -1.70 18.43
N ASP A 261 15.11 -2.97 18.06
CA ASP A 261 14.39 -3.57 16.95
C ASP A 261 12.96 -3.92 17.38
N GLN A 262 11.98 -3.48 16.58
CA GLN A 262 10.56 -3.78 16.79
C GLN A 262 9.94 -4.37 15.53
N GLY A 263 9.10 -5.38 15.72
CA GLY A 263 8.31 -5.99 14.64
C GLY A 263 7.14 -5.12 14.19
N LEU A 264 6.46 -5.56 13.12
CA LEU A 264 5.24 -4.93 12.60
C LEU A 264 4.05 -5.10 13.56
N ILE A 265 3.95 -6.26 14.21
CA ILE A 265 2.89 -6.57 15.17
C ILE A 265 3.39 -6.21 16.57
N ARG A 266 2.65 -5.33 17.25
CA ARG A 266 2.97 -4.81 18.58
C ARG A 266 1.69 -4.73 19.39
N ASP A 267 1.77 -5.12 20.65
CA ASP A 267 0.67 -4.96 21.58
C ASP A 267 0.58 -3.52 22.07
N VAL A 268 -0.63 -3.07 22.37
CA VAL A 268 -0.85 -1.74 22.96
C VAL A 268 -0.32 -1.76 24.40
N GLU A 269 0.59 -0.85 24.72
CA GLU A 269 1.17 -0.72 26.06
C GLU A 269 0.37 0.26 26.93
N THR A 270 -0.12 1.34 26.31
CA THR A 270 -0.79 2.42 27.04
C THR A 270 -2.02 2.87 26.29
N THR A 271 -3.14 2.97 27.00
CA THR A 271 -4.36 3.62 26.48
C THR A 271 -4.69 4.80 27.37
N ILE A 272 -4.89 5.98 26.77
CA ILE A 272 -5.27 7.21 27.49
C ILE A 272 -6.45 7.88 26.79
N SER A 273 -7.39 8.41 27.57
CA SER A 273 -8.54 9.17 27.07
C SER A 273 -8.46 10.62 27.54
N LEU A 274 -8.44 11.55 26.57
CA LEU A 274 -8.26 12.97 26.82
C LEU A 274 -9.46 13.76 26.30
N ALA A 275 -9.97 14.68 27.11
CA ALA A 275 -10.98 15.64 26.68
C ALA A 275 -10.35 16.66 25.72
N PHE A 276 -11.00 16.87 24.59
CA PHE A 276 -10.60 17.78 23.54
C PHE A 276 -11.43 19.06 23.56
N VAL A 277 -10.73 20.19 23.61
CA VAL A 277 -11.35 21.52 23.48
C VAL A 277 -10.56 22.33 22.47
N LYS A 278 -11.26 22.84 21.46
CA LYS A 278 -10.70 23.81 20.51
C LYS A 278 -10.85 25.21 21.10
N ALA A 279 -9.74 25.86 21.42
CA ALA A 279 -9.74 27.23 21.92
C ALA A 279 -10.12 28.22 20.81
N GLY A 280 -10.70 29.37 21.19
CA GLY A 280 -11.05 30.43 20.24
C GLY A 280 -9.85 31.03 19.50
N SER A 281 -8.63 30.85 20.00
CA SER A 281 -7.37 31.23 19.35
C SER A 281 -6.96 30.31 18.19
N GLY A 282 -7.59 29.14 18.05
CA GLY A 282 -7.19 28.08 17.12
C GLY A 282 -6.28 27.01 17.73
N ASP A 283 -5.77 27.24 18.95
CA ASP A 283 -5.02 26.23 19.70
C ASP A 283 -5.92 25.10 20.19
N LEU A 284 -5.37 23.91 20.35
CA LEU A 284 -6.11 22.75 20.85
C LEU A 284 -5.65 22.42 22.26
N ARG A 285 -6.59 22.14 23.16
CA ARG A 285 -6.28 21.68 24.52
C ARG A 285 -6.75 20.24 24.70
N LEU A 286 -5.87 19.41 25.23
CA LEU A 286 -6.15 18.04 25.64
C LEU A 286 -5.94 17.91 27.14
N SER A 287 -6.96 17.49 27.88
CA SER A 287 -6.86 17.34 29.34
C SER A 287 -7.51 16.05 29.82
N GLY A 288 -6.85 15.34 30.73
CA GLY A 288 -7.34 14.07 31.28
C GLY A 288 -6.18 13.20 31.77
N GLU A 289 -6.47 12.28 32.69
CA GLU A 289 -5.51 11.26 33.14
C GLU A 289 -4.12 11.79 33.57
N GLY A 290 -4.09 12.98 34.21
CA GLY A 290 -2.86 13.63 34.67
C GLY A 290 -2.10 14.41 33.60
N LEU A 291 -2.63 14.49 32.37
CA LEU A 291 -2.14 15.34 31.29
C LEU A 291 -3.01 16.59 31.14
N ASP A 292 -2.35 17.69 30.80
CA ASP A 292 -2.96 18.96 30.39
C ASP A 292 -2.05 19.57 29.33
N LEU A 293 -2.35 19.33 28.06
CA LEU A 293 -1.55 19.68 26.91
C LEU A 293 -2.19 20.84 26.16
N THR A 294 -1.43 21.90 25.93
CA THR A 294 -1.79 22.94 24.95
C THR A 294 -0.98 22.71 23.68
N LEU A 295 -1.69 22.47 22.57
CA LEU A 295 -1.17 22.09 21.26
C LEU A 295 -1.27 23.27 20.29
N VAL A 296 -0.12 23.65 19.73
CA VAL A 296 -0.03 24.68 18.70
C VAL A 296 0.32 24.03 17.37
N SER A 297 -0.39 24.36 16.29
CA SER A 297 -0.15 23.78 14.96
C SER A 297 1.29 24.04 14.50
N ASP A 298 1.93 23.00 13.98
CA ASP A 298 3.28 23.05 13.44
C ASP A 298 3.23 22.96 11.90
N SER A 299 3.18 24.11 11.24
CA SER A 299 3.14 24.19 9.78
C SER A 299 4.42 23.74 9.11
N GLU A 300 5.58 23.84 9.79
CA GLU A 300 6.85 23.44 9.20
C GLU A 300 6.92 21.92 9.04
N ARG A 301 6.44 21.17 10.05
CA ARG A 301 6.35 19.71 9.95
C ARG A 301 5.20 19.20 9.07
N ARG A 302 4.22 20.06 8.74
CA ARG A 302 3.16 19.74 7.78
C ARG A 302 3.51 20.06 6.33
N TYR A 303 4.64 20.72 6.08
CA TYR A 303 5.01 21.23 4.76
C TYR A 303 4.88 20.21 3.63
N LEU A 304 5.32 18.95 3.84
CA LEU A 304 5.23 17.89 2.84
C LEU A 304 3.77 17.55 2.45
N PHE A 305 2.86 17.60 3.42
CA PHE A 305 1.46 17.21 3.29
C PHE A 305 0.57 18.35 2.80
N ASP A 306 0.89 19.58 3.20
CA ASP A 306 0.18 20.79 2.77
C ASP A 306 0.60 21.24 1.36
N ARG A 307 1.69 20.70 0.81
CA ARG A 307 2.22 21.09 -0.49
C ARG A 307 1.50 20.38 -1.63
N ASP A 308 0.65 21.12 -2.34
CA ASP A 308 0.00 20.64 -3.55
C ASP A 308 0.98 20.43 -4.72
N PHE A 309 0.62 19.45 -5.57
CA PHE A 309 1.24 19.26 -6.86
C PHE A 309 1.00 20.47 -7.78
N SER A 310 2.01 20.84 -8.56
CA SER A 310 1.93 21.95 -9.51
C SER A 310 2.73 21.68 -10.76
N TRP A 311 2.14 21.96 -11.91
CA TRP A 311 2.82 21.93 -13.21
C TRP A 311 3.77 23.10 -13.42
N SER A 312 3.62 24.19 -12.65
CA SER A 312 4.55 25.32 -12.73
C SER A 312 5.90 24.99 -12.12
N ARG A 313 6.98 25.51 -12.72
CA ARG A 313 8.33 25.39 -12.15
C ARG A 313 8.35 26.06 -10.78
N ARG A 314 8.67 25.27 -9.75
CA ARG A 314 8.91 25.75 -8.39
C ARG A 314 10.28 25.25 -7.96
N GLU A 315 10.99 26.06 -7.20
CA GLU A 315 12.27 25.63 -6.63
C GLU A 315 12.05 24.43 -5.68
N PRO A 316 12.92 23.40 -5.75
CA PRO A 316 12.95 22.36 -4.73
C PRO A 316 13.47 22.98 -3.43
N ILE A 317 12.63 22.98 -2.38
CA ILE A 317 12.94 23.58 -1.08
C ILE A 317 12.80 22.49 -0.02
N ASN A 318 13.79 22.42 0.87
CA ASN A 318 13.74 21.66 2.12
C ASN A 318 13.59 22.66 3.27
N ARG A 319 12.88 22.27 4.33
CA ARG A 319 12.68 23.07 5.54
C ARG A 319 13.10 22.30 6.76
#